data_AF-A0A6V7JI69-F1
#
_entry.id   AF-A0A6V7JI69-F1
#
_cell.length_a   1.000
_cell.length_b   1.000
_cell.length_c   1.000
_cell.angle_alpha   90.00
_cell.angle_beta   90.00
_cell.angle_gamma   90.00
#
_symmetry.space_group_name_H-M   'P 1'
#
loop_
_entity.id
_entity.type
_entity.pdbx_description
1 polymer ?
#
loop_
_entity_poly.entity_id
_entity_poly.type
_entity_poly.pdbx_seq_one_letter_code
_entity_poly.pdbx_strand_id
1 'polypeptide(L)'
;SSNSTGNLATETSLNSSELTDDELKEAFEYLLAKLTKDSKNENPTCNLRIFYKIGNTPGPTMIRRVLDGLSHSNLVITLIPTTHLYNFSTFLSVCGVRHE
;
A
#
# COMPACT_ATOMS: atom_id res chain seq x y z
N SER A 1 -38.42 15.47 -25.59
CA SER A 1 -38.68 14.55 -24.47
C SER A 1 -37.49 13.65 -24.30
N SER A 2 -36.81 13.79 -23.17
CA SER A 2 -35.62 13.04 -22.74
C SER A 2 -36.02 11.64 -22.29
N ASN A 3 -35.23 10.61 -22.60
CA ASN A 3 -35.22 9.34 -21.86
C ASN A 3 -33.79 9.01 -21.44
N SER A 4 -33.48 9.38 -20.21
CA SER A 4 -32.31 8.98 -19.45
C SER A 4 -32.62 7.64 -18.78
N THR A 5 -32.09 6.54 -19.31
CA THR A 5 -32.17 5.24 -18.65
C THR A 5 -31.08 5.15 -17.60
N GLY A 6 -31.38 5.68 -16.42
CA GLY A 6 -30.63 5.39 -15.22
C GLY A 6 -30.98 3.98 -14.75
N ASN A 7 -30.07 3.03 -14.93
CA ASN A 7 -30.00 1.87 -14.05
C ASN A 7 -28.85 2.14 -13.08
N LEU A 8 -29.23 2.66 -11.92
CA LEU A 8 -28.43 2.73 -10.72
C LEU A 8 -28.09 1.29 -10.36
N ALA A 9 -26.91 0.81 -10.77
CA ALA A 9 -26.33 -0.37 -10.18
C ALA A 9 -26.18 -0.05 -8.69
N THR A 10 -27.03 -0.66 -7.88
CA THR A 10 -26.85 -0.77 -6.44
C THR A 10 -25.56 -1.56 -6.25
N GLU A 11 -24.43 -0.85 -6.28
CA GLU A 11 -23.20 -1.32 -5.68
C GLU A 11 -23.52 -1.49 -4.20
N THR A 12 -23.84 -2.72 -3.83
CA THR A 12 -23.94 -3.14 -2.45
C THR A 12 -22.62 -2.75 -1.79
N SER A 13 -22.60 -1.62 -1.10
CA SER A 13 -21.51 -1.21 -0.22
C SER A 13 -21.35 -2.28 0.84
N LEU A 14 -20.57 -3.30 0.51
CA LEU A 14 -19.88 -4.12 1.48
C LEU A 14 -19.07 -3.10 2.28
N ASN A 15 -19.46 -2.86 3.53
CA ASN A 15 -18.65 -2.14 4.50
C ASN A 15 -17.36 -2.95 4.69
N SER A 16 -16.44 -2.86 3.73
CA SER A 16 -15.06 -3.25 3.94
C SER A 16 -14.55 -2.28 4.99
N SER A 17 -14.19 -2.80 6.17
CA SER A 17 -13.42 -2.04 7.15
C SER A 17 -12.36 -1.25 6.41
N GLU A 18 -12.47 0.08 6.42
CA GLU A 18 -11.50 0.93 5.75
C GLU A 18 -10.15 0.67 6.40
N LEU A 19 -9.14 0.31 5.60
CA LEU A 19 -7.78 0.12 6.08
C LEU A 19 -7.32 1.40 6.79
N THR A 20 -6.94 1.28 8.06
CA THR A 20 -6.48 2.39 8.89
C THR A 20 -4.98 2.67 8.73
N ASP A 21 -4.54 3.86 9.14
CA ASP A 21 -3.12 4.22 9.14
C ASP A 21 -2.30 3.24 10.02
N ASP A 22 -2.88 2.79 11.14
CA ASP A 22 -2.22 1.87 12.08
C ASP A 22 -2.07 0.45 11.50
N GLU A 23 -3.12 -0.09 10.85
CA GLU A 23 -3.05 -1.39 10.19
C GLU A 23 -2.03 -1.39 9.03
N LEU A 24 -2.00 -0.29 8.26
CA LEU A 24 -1.03 -0.13 7.19
C LEU A 24 0.40 0.00 7.74
N LYS A 25 0.57 0.69 8.87
CA LYS A 25 1.84 0.82 9.57
C LYS A 25 2.35 -0.54 10.05
N GLU A 26 1.50 -1.31 10.74
CA GLU A 26 1.85 -2.65 11.22
C GLU A 26 2.26 -3.58 10.06
N ALA A 27 1.55 -3.51 8.92
CA ALA A 27 1.90 -4.27 7.73
C ALA A 27 3.29 -3.90 7.18
N PHE A 28 3.64 -2.61 7.16
CA PHE A 28 4.97 -2.18 6.74
C PHE A 28 6.06 -2.55 7.75
N GLU A 29 5.80 -2.43 9.06
CA GLU A 29 6.74 -2.85 10.10
C GLU A 29 7.03 -4.34 10.01
N TYR A 30 6.00 -5.17 9.83
CA TYR A 30 6.16 -6.60 9.60
C TYR A 30 6.98 -6.89 8.33
N LEU A 31 6.67 -6.20 7.23
CA LEU A 31 7.40 -6.33 5.97
C LEU A 31 8.88 -5.99 6.14
N LEU A 32 9.19 -4.89 6.83
CA LEU A 32 10.55 -4.45 7.08
C LEU A 32 11.29 -5.42 8.01
N ALA A 33 10.68 -5.86 9.11
CA ALA A 33 11.27 -6.84 10.02
C ALA A 33 11.61 -8.15 9.28
N LYS A 34 10.74 -8.58 8.36
CA LYS A 34 11.01 -9.75 7.51
C LYS A 34 12.13 -9.48 6.49
N LEU A 35 12.15 -8.29 5.90
CA LEU A 35 13.14 -7.90 4.89
C LEU A 35 14.54 -7.71 5.49
N THR A 36 14.65 -7.23 6.71
CA THR A 36 15.92 -6.96 7.42
C THR A 36 16.40 -8.12 8.28
N LYS A 37 15.61 -9.20 8.40
CA LYS A 37 16.00 -10.40 9.12
C LYS A 37 17.35 -10.93 8.62
N ASP A 38 18.26 -11.20 9.55
CA ASP A 38 19.62 -11.72 9.27
C ASP A 38 20.51 -10.73 8.46
N SER A 39 20.19 -9.43 8.48
CA SER A 39 21.05 -8.37 7.94
C SER A 39 22.40 -8.31 8.66
N LYS A 40 23.48 -8.00 7.94
CA LYS A 40 24.80 -7.74 8.54
C LYS A 40 24.93 -6.32 9.09
N ASN A 41 24.11 -5.40 8.58
CA ASN A 41 24.03 -4.02 9.04
C ASN A 41 22.86 -3.83 10.01
N GLU A 42 23.05 -2.98 11.02
CA GLU A 42 22.02 -2.60 11.99
C GLU A 42 20.87 -1.82 11.32
N ASN A 43 21.15 -1.07 10.25
CA ASN A 43 20.15 -0.33 9.47
C ASN A 43 20.43 -0.44 7.96
N PRO A 44 20.15 -1.60 7.33
CA PRO A 44 20.43 -1.81 5.92
C PRO A 44 19.50 -0.94 5.05
N THR A 45 19.99 -0.53 3.88
CA THR A 45 19.15 0.22 2.94
C THR A 45 18.12 -0.71 2.30
N CYS A 46 16.84 -0.34 2.39
CA CYS A 46 15.73 -1.11 1.84
C CYS A 46 15.05 -0.34 0.71
N ASN A 47 15.11 -0.88 -0.50
CA ASN A 47 14.38 -0.36 -1.65
C ASN A 47 12.98 -0.99 -1.68
N LEU A 48 11.95 -0.16 -1.50
CA LEU A 48 10.54 -0.55 -1.57
C LEU A 48 9.91 -0.03 -2.85
N ARG A 49 9.32 -0.94 -3.63
CA ARG A 49 8.46 -0.61 -4.77
C ARG A 49 7.03 -1.00 -4.44
N ILE A 50 6.17 0.00 -4.36
CA ILE A 50 4.81 -0.12 -3.86
C ILE A 50 3.84 0.20 -4.99
N PHE A 51 3.06 -0.80 -5.40
CA PHE A 51 1.99 -0.66 -6.37
C PHE A 51 0.67 -0.48 -5.63
N TYR A 52 -0.03 0.62 -5.89
CA TYR A 52 -1.32 0.93 -5.27
C TYR A 52 -2.37 1.18 -6.35
N LYS A 53 -3.61 0.77 -6.06
CA LYS A 53 -4.72 0.94 -6.99
C LYS A 53 -5.26 2.37 -6.93
N ILE A 54 -5.34 3.05 -8.07
CA ILE A 54 -5.91 4.40 -8.15
C ILE A 54 -7.42 4.36 -7.86
N GLY A 55 -7.93 5.38 -7.16
CA GLY A 55 -9.35 5.45 -6.79
C GLY A 55 -9.76 4.57 -5.60
N ASN A 56 -8.81 3.89 -4.96
CA ASN A 56 -9.03 3.06 -3.78
C ASN A 56 -8.14 3.54 -2.61
N THR A 57 -8.53 3.18 -1.38
CA THR A 57 -7.69 3.28 -0.18
C THR A 57 -6.86 1.99 -0.05
N PRO A 58 -5.56 2.05 0.28
CA PRO A 58 -4.79 3.24 0.64
C PRO A 58 -4.28 4.02 -0.60
N GLY A 59 -4.47 5.34 -0.54
CA GLY A 59 -3.95 6.28 -1.54
C GLY A 59 -2.49 6.68 -1.29
N PRO A 60 -1.85 7.39 -2.23
CA PRO A 60 -0.42 7.71 -2.15
C PRO A 60 -0.09 8.58 -0.93
N THR A 61 -0.98 9.49 -0.54
CA THR A 61 -0.81 10.35 0.64
C THR A 61 -0.80 9.56 1.94
N MET A 62 -1.69 8.57 2.07
CA MET A 62 -1.77 7.70 3.24
C MET A 62 -0.53 6.82 3.33
N ILE A 63 -0.17 6.16 2.21
CA ILE A 63 1.04 5.32 2.12
C ILE A 63 2.27 6.14 2.51
N ARG A 64 2.41 7.35 1.97
CA ARG A 64 3.56 8.21 2.26
C ARG A 64 3.61 8.63 3.72
N ARG A 65 2.49 9.08 4.28
CA ARG A 65 2.38 9.48 5.69
C ARG A 65 2.81 8.35 6.63
N VAL A 66 2.35 7.14 6.38
CA VAL A 66 2.70 5.97 7.19
C VAL A 66 4.19 5.64 7.07
N LEU A 67 4.74 5.62 5.85
CA LEU A 67 6.16 5.33 5.61
C LEU A 67 7.09 6.42 6.16
N ASP A 68 6.69 7.69 6.13
CA ASP A 68 7.44 8.79 6.74
C ASP A 68 7.52 8.62 8.28
N GLY A 69 6.51 7.97 8.89
CA GLY A 69 6.53 7.55 10.30
C GLY A 69 7.54 6.43 10.62
N LEU A 70 8.08 5.76 9.60
CA LEU A 70 9.10 4.70 9.71
C LEU A 70 10.51 5.22 9.36
N SER A 71 10.73 6.53 9.53
CA SER A 71 11.97 7.26 9.22
C SER A 71 13.26 6.73 9.86
N HIS A 72 13.13 5.81 10.82
CA HIS A 72 14.24 5.19 11.53
C HIS A 72 14.92 4.13 10.65
N SER A 73 14.21 3.62 9.63
CA SER A 73 14.72 2.70 8.62
C SER A 73 15.26 3.45 7.40
N ASN A 74 16.36 2.97 6.84
CA ASN A 74 16.94 3.51 5.60
C ASN A 74 16.12 3.09 4.37
N LEU A 75 14.98 3.74 4.14
CA LEU A 75 14.03 3.39 3.08
C LEU A 75 14.19 4.24 1.82
N VAL A 76 14.26 3.57 0.68
CA VAL A 76 14.14 4.18 -0.65
C VAL A 76 12.81 3.72 -1.25
N ILE A 77 11.86 4.63 -1.41
CA ILE A 77 10.47 4.29 -1.73
C ILE A 77 10.11 4.76 -3.15
N THR A 78 9.55 3.86 -3.94
CA THR A 78 8.91 4.17 -5.23
C THR A 78 7.43 3.80 -5.15
N LEU A 79 6.54 4.79 -5.33
CA LEU A 79 5.10 4.58 -5.43
C LEU A 79 4.68 4.50 -6.90
N ILE A 80 4.01 3.43 -7.28
CA ILE A 80 3.57 3.16 -8.65
C ILE A 80 2.03 3.07 -8.66
N PRO A 81 1.32 4.05 -9.26
CA PRO A 81 -0.12 3.94 -9.44
C PRO A 81 -0.44 2.84 -10.45
N THR A 82 -1.44 2.01 -10.16
CA THR A 82 -1.97 1.00 -11.08
C THR A 82 -3.50 1.05 -11.13
N THR A 83 -4.08 0.61 -12.24
CA THR A 83 -5.54 0.42 -12.37
C THR A 83 -5.99 -0.93 -11.83
N HIS A 84 -5.09 -1.92 -11.89
CA HIS A 84 -5.33 -3.28 -11.44
C HIS A 84 -4.12 -3.81 -10.67
N LEU A 85 -4.41 -4.61 -9.64
CA LEU A 85 -3.45 -5.48 -8.96
C LEU A 85 -3.85 -6.92 -9.27
N TYR A 86 -2.90 -7.85 -9.14
CA TYR A 86 -3.08 -9.23 -9.61
C TYR A 86 -4.30 -9.93 -8.99
N ASN A 87 -4.55 -9.73 -7.68
CA ASN A 87 -5.73 -10.25 -7.01
C ASN A 87 -6.77 -9.15 -6.76
N PHE A 88 -8.04 -9.50 -6.90
CA PHE A 88 -9.17 -8.57 -6.75
C PHE A 88 -9.27 -7.94 -5.36
N SER A 89 -8.94 -8.70 -4.30
CA SER A 89 -8.98 -8.25 -2.91
C SER A 89 -7.69 -7.57 -2.44
N THR A 90 -6.68 -7.45 -3.31
CA THR A 90 -5.43 -6.77 -2.97
C THR A 90 -5.58 -5.28 -3.20
N PHE A 91 -5.36 -4.50 -2.14
CA PHE A 91 -5.34 -3.03 -2.17
C PHE A 91 -3.92 -2.46 -2.33
N LEU A 92 -2.89 -3.25 -2.00
CA LEU A 92 -1.47 -2.86 -2.09
C LEU A 92 -0.61 -4.06 -2.47
N SER A 93 0.35 -3.89 -3.38
CA SER A 93 1.40 -4.87 -3.64
C SER A 93 2.77 -4.25 -3.41
N VAL A 94 3.62 -4.92 -2.62
CA VAL A 94 4.92 -4.39 -2.23
C VAL A 94 6.02 -5.37 -2.60
N CYS A 95 7.03 -4.86 -3.30
CA CYS A 95 8.29 -5.56 -3.51
C CYS A 95 9.38 -4.84 -2.72
N GLY A 96 10.13 -5.57 -1.90
CA GLY A 96 11.22 -5.04 -1.10
C GLY A 96 12.54 -5.74 -1.44
N VAL A 97 13.61 -4.96 -1.57
CA VAL A 97 14.98 -5.47 -1.70
C VAL A 97 15.85 -4.82 -0.65
N ARG A 98 16.56 -5.64 0.12
CA ARG A 98 17.59 -5.19 1.05
C ARG A 98 18.93 -5.11 0.34
N HIS A 99 19.67 -4.04 0.59
CA HIS A 99 21.05 -3.86 0.15
C HIS A 99 21.99 -3.98 1.36
N GLU A 100 23.06 -4.76 1.18
CA GLU A 100 24.11 -5.00 2.19
C GLU A 100 25.35 -4.13 1.94
#